data_AF-A0A417FF26-F1
#
_entry.id   AF-A0A417FF26-F1
#
_cell.length_a   1.000
_cell.length_b   1.000
_cell.length_c   1.000
_cell.angle_alpha   90.00
_cell.angle_beta   90.00
_cell.angle_gamma   90.00
#
_symmetry.space_group_name_H-M   'P 1'
#
loop_
_entity.id
_entity.type
_entity.pdbx_description
1 polymer ?
#
loop_
_entity_poly.entity_id
_entity_poly.type
_entity_poly.pdbx_seq_one_letter_code
_entity_poly.pdbx_strand_id
1 'polypeptide(L)'
;MAKNNENAAKILDYWFALDFLSQDKYPDYVEIRNKIKRHKEDWAKGKSKYKTIETFIRLEKKDITTRQLYDEIYEEAKSCGMKKWGNLTVYIGRVKREKCIECISNILSLPSEADNRVEKSSERIAWASLQLSPEGKYIEHSLSLSTILWALDEIKVSKEKLSEALDNQEYTLAVETLENRFFDKEKRAEVESEKN
;
A
#
# COMPACT_ATOMS: atom_id res chain seq x y z
N MET A 1 14.65 -26.98 -31.23
CA MET A 1 15.11 -26.76 -29.83
C MET A 1 15.22 -25.26 -29.50
N ALA A 2 15.94 -24.44 -30.29
CA ALA A 2 16.11 -23.00 -30.01
C ALA A 2 14.81 -22.20 -29.81
N LYS A 3 13.78 -22.43 -30.64
CA LYS A 3 12.49 -21.72 -30.56
C LYS A 3 11.66 -22.08 -29.32
N ASN A 4 11.83 -23.31 -28.78
CA ASN A 4 11.15 -23.72 -27.56
C ASN A 4 11.80 -23.08 -26.32
N ASN A 5 13.12 -22.89 -26.33
CA ASN A 5 13.85 -22.21 -25.26
C ASN A 5 13.52 -20.71 -25.22
N GLU A 6 13.39 -20.05 -26.39
CA GLU A 6 12.99 -18.65 -26.47
C GLU A 6 11.55 -18.42 -25.98
N ASN A 7 10.63 -19.35 -26.30
CA ASN A 7 9.26 -19.30 -25.80
C ASN A 7 9.21 -19.55 -24.28
N ALA A 8 10.02 -20.48 -23.77
CA ALA A 8 10.10 -20.75 -22.33
C ALA A 8 10.62 -19.52 -21.56
N ALA A 9 11.64 -18.84 -22.07
CA ALA A 9 12.16 -17.59 -21.48
C ALA A 9 11.06 -16.51 -21.39
N LYS A 10 10.32 -16.26 -22.48
CA LYS A 10 9.22 -15.29 -22.49
C LYS A 10 8.10 -15.62 -21.50
N ILE A 11 7.80 -16.91 -21.30
CA ILE A 11 6.79 -17.35 -20.32
C ILE A 11 7.28 -17.09 -18.89
N LEU A 12 8.55 -17.38 -18.61
CA LEU A 12 9.15 -17.13 -17.29
C LEU A 12 9.23 -15.63 -16.99
N ASP A 13 9.63 -14.81 -17.95
CA ASP A 13 9.67 -13.35 -17.81
C ASP A 13 8.29 -12.76 -17.54
N TYR A 14 7.26 -13.26 -18.25
CA TYR A 14 5.88 -12.86 -18.03
C TYR A 14 5.39 -13.24 -16.64
N TRP A 15 5.67 -14.47 -16.19
CA TRP A 15 5.24 -14.94 -14.88
C TRP A 15 5.94 -14.13 -13.77
N PHE A 16 7.26 -13.92 -13.87
CA PHE A 16 7.99 -13.08 -12.93
C PHE A 16 7.40 -11.67 -12.86
N ALA A 17 7.12 -11.03 -14.00
CA ALA A 17 6.52 -9.70 -14.02
C ALA A 17 5.12 -9.68 -13.40
N LEU A 18 4.31 -10.72 -13.62
CA LEU A 18 2.97 -10.84 -13.04
C LEU A 18 3.03 -10.99 -11.52
N ASP A 19 3.91 -11.85 -11.01
CA ASP A 19 4.07 -12.09 -9.57
C ASP A 19 4.67 -10.85 -8.88
N PHE A 20 5.71 -10.25 -9.46
CA PHE A 20 6.38 -9.07 -8.90
C PHE A 20 5.48 -7.82 -8.88
N LEU A 21 4.71 -7.60 -9.94
CA LEU A 21 3.77 -6.47 -10.03
C LEU A 21 2.40 -6.77 -9.42
N SER A 22 2.21 -7.98 -8.86
CA SER A 22 0.99 -8.30 -8.13
C SER A 22 0.93 -7.43 -6.88
N GLN A 23 -0.11 -6.60 -6.80
CA GLN A 23 -0.35 -5.75 -5.63
C GLN A 23 -1.83 -5.74 -5.32
N ASP A 24 -2.15 -5.93 -4.04
CA ASP A 24 -3.53 -5.87 -3.57
C ASP A 24 -4.19 -4.51 -3.84
N LYS A 25 -5.50 -4.56 -4.02
CA LYS A 25 -6.31 -3.34 -4.12
C LYS A 25 -6.31 -2.59 -2.79
N TYR A 26 -6.27 -1.28 -2.88
CA TYR A 26 -6.53 -0.37 -1.77
C TYR A 26 -7.91 -0.67 -1.16
N PRO A 27 -8.06 -0.69 0.17
CA PRO A 27 -9.32 -1.06 0.81
C PRO A 27 -10.51 -0.24 0.30
N ASP A 28 -11.64 -0.91 0.05
CA ASP A 28 -12.88 -0.24 -0.30
C ASP A 28 -13.47 0.45 0.94
N TYR A 29 -12.96 1.65 1.21
CA TYR A 29 -13.36 2.45 2.36
C TYR A 29 -14.85 2.83 2.31
N VAL A 30 -15.50 2.82 1.14
CA VAL A 30 -16.93 3.17 1.03
C VAL A 30 -17.77 2.02 1.56
N GLU A 31 -17.45 0.80 1.15
CA GLU A 31 -18.11 -0.41 1.66
C GLU A 31 -17.90 -0.56 3.18
N ILE A 32 -16.64 -0.42 3.63
CA ILE A 32 -16.28 -0.52 5.05
C ILE A 32 -17.04 0.54 5.86
N ARG A 33 -17.04 1.80 5.41
CA ARG A 33 -17.76 2.89 6.09
C ARG A 33 -19.26 2.62 6.19
N ASN A 34 -19.89 2.08 5.15
CA ASN A 34 -21.31 1.76 5.17
C ASN A 34 -21.64 0.64 6.17
N LYS A 35 -20.79 -0.39 6.25
CA LYS A 35 -20.91 -1.46 7.26
C LYS A 35 -20.77 -0.89 8.67
N ILE A 36 -19.76 -0.07 8.91
CA ILE A 36 -19.53 0.59 10.20
C ILE A 36 -20.68 1.50 10.59
N LYS A 37 -21.23 2.28 9.67
CA LYS A 37 -22.40 3.13 9.95
C LYS A 37 -23.59 2.32 10.45
N ARG A 38 -23.92 1.21 9.77
CA ARG A 38 -25.01 0.30 10.20
C ARG A 38 -24.72 -0.31 11.57
N HIS A 39 -23.49 -0.74 11.80
CA HIS A 39 -23.07 -1.27 13.11
C HIS A 39 -23.24 -0.25 14.24
N LYS A 40 -22.85 1.01 14.03
CA LYS A 40 -23.05 2.08 15.03
C LYS A 40 -24.52 2.31 15.35
N GLU A 41 -25.39 2.29 14.33
CA GLU A 41 -26.85 2.41 14.51
C GLU A 41 -27.44 1.23 15.29
N ASP A 42 -26.98 0.00 15.01
CA ASP A 42 -27.43 -1.21 15.72
C ASP A 42 -26.89 -1.26 17.15
N TRP A 43 -25.66 -0.80 17.37
CA TRP A 43 -25.05 -0.68 18.69
C TRP A 43 -25.83 0.30 19.58
N ALA A 44 -26.16 1.48 19.04
CA ALA A 44 -26.97 2.48 19.75
C ALA A 44 -28.36 1.96 20.13
N LYS A 45 -28.91 0.99 19.37
CA LYS A 45 -30.20 0.33 19.64
C LYS A 45 -30.07 -0.93 20.51
N GLY A 46 -28.87 -1.28 20.97
CA GLY A 46 -28.61 -2.51 21.74
C GLY A 46 -28.80 -3.81 20.94
N LYS A 47 -28.78 -3.74 19.60
CA LYS A 47 -29.04 -4.87 18.70
C LYS A 47 -27.77 -5.43 18.05
N SER A 48 -26.63 -4.77 18.19
CA SER A 48 -25.39 -5.25 17.59
C SER A 48 -24.92 -6.56 18.23
N LYS A 49 -24.58 -7.53 17.38
CA LYS A 49 -24.05 -8.86 17.77
C LYS A 49 -22.58 -9.04 17.39
N TYR A 50 -21.96 -8.04 16.77
CA TYR A 50 -20.60 -8.13 16.27
C TYR A 50 -19.60 -8.07 17.43
N LYS A 51 -18.73 -9.09 17.53
CA LYS A 51 -17.63 -9.13 18.50
C LYS A 51 -16.36 -8.45 17.99
N THR A 52 -16.23 -8.35 16.67
CA THR A 52 -15.10 -7.76 15.97
C THR A 52 -15.63 -6.99 14.77
N ILE A 53 -15.00 -5.86 14.48
CA ILE A 53 -15.32 -5.01 13.34
C ILE A 53 -14.03 -4.57 12.65
N GLU A 54 -14.13 -4.32 11.36
CA GLU A 54 -13.10 -3.66 10.57
C GLU A 54 -13.57 -2.24 10.27
N THR A 55 -12.72 -1.25 10.54
CA THR A 55 -13.01 0.16 10.24
C THR A 55 -11.92 0.76 9.37
N PHE A 56 -12.27 1.83 8.66
CA PHE A 56 -11.34 2.58 7.83
C PHE A 56 -11.47 4.07 8.15
N ILE A 57 -10.43 4.64 8.76
CA ILE A 57 -10.35 6.06 9.09
C ILE A 57 -9.53 6.75 8.01
N ARG A 58 -10.12 7.76 7.36
CA ARG A 58 -9.42 8.57 6.36
C ARG A 58 -8.94 9.85 7.00
N LEU A 59 -7.63 10.04 7.01
CA LEU A 59 -6.96 11.27 7.42
C LEU A 59 -6.58 12.09 6.20
N GLU A 60 -6.86 13.39 6.22
CA GLU A 60 -6.41 14.34 5.21
C GLU A 60 -5.29 15.23 5.77
N LYS A 61 -4.58 15.95 4.89
CA LYS A 61 -3.44 16.80 5.29
C LYS A 61 -3.81 17.82 6.38
N LYS A 62 -5.05 18.32 6.37
CA LYS A 62 -5.59 19.25 7.37
C LYS A 62 -5.77 18.62 8.76
N ASP A 63 -5.94 17.30 8.81
CA ASP A 63 -6.20 16.57 10.04
C ASP A 63 -4.89 16.26 10.79
N ILE A 64 -3.77 16.14 10.07
CA ILE A 64 -2.45 15.79 10.64
C ILE A 64 -1.99 16.78 11.72
N THR A 65 -2.32 18.07 11.57
CA THR A 65 -1.89 19.11 12.52
C THR A 65 -2.87 19.34 13.65
N THR A 66 -4.09 18.80 13.57
CA THR A 66 -5.19 19.12 14.49
C THR A 66 -5.73 17.91 15.23
N ARG A 67 -5.44 16.70 14.75
CA ARG A 67 -6.00 15.45 15.29
C ARG A 67 -4.89 14.51 15.70
N GLN A 68 -5.03 13.92 16.87
CA GLN A 68 -4.14 12.85 17.32
C GLN A 68 -4.71 11.50 16.87
N LEU A 69 -3.83 10.64 16.36
CA LEU A 69 -4.22 9.33 15.84
C LEU A 69 -4.90 8.47 16.93
N TYR A 70 -4.39 8.52 18.16
CA TYR A 70 -4.96 7.78 19.29
C TYR A 70 -6.41 8.18 19.54
N ASP A 71 -6.70 9.48 19.61
CA ASP A 71 -8.04 9.99 19.89
C ASP A 71 -9.04 9.59 18.81
N GLU A 72 -8.64 9.66 17.54
CA GLU A 72 -9.47 9.21 16.42
C GLU A 72 -9.84 7.73 16.52
N ILE A 73 -8.86 6.87 16.83
CA ILE A 73 -9.08 5.43 16.97
C ILE A 73 -9.94 5.14 18.21
N TYR A 74 -9.65 5.81 19.32
CA TYR A 74 -10.37 5.62 20.57
C TYR A 74 -11.84 5.99 20.44
N GLU A 75 -12.14 7.17 19.89
CA GLU A 75 -13.52 7.61 19.70
C GLU A 75 -14.25 6.75 18.65
N GLU A 76 -13.57 6.32 17.59
CA GLU A 76 -14.14 5.39 16.61
C GLU A 76 -14.49 4.04 17.26
N ALA A 77 -13.57 3.44 18.04
CA ALA A 77 -13.78 2.19 18.76
C ALA A 77 -14.93 2.31 19.76
N LYS A 78 -14.95 3.37 20.56
CA LYS A 78 -15.99 3.66 21.55
C LYS A 78 -17.36 3.83 20.90
N SER A 79 -17.44 4.55 19.78
CA SER A 79 -18.70 4.74 19.02
C SER A 79 -19.26 3.41 18.47
N CYS A 80 -18.39 2.41 18.31
CA CYS A 80 -18.74 1.08 17.89
C CYS A 80 -18.93 0.07 19.05
N GLY A 81 -18.83 0.50 20.30
CA GLY A 81 -18.92 -0.38 21.47
C GLY A 81 -17.69 -1.26 21.69
N MET A 82 -16.58 -0.96 21.03
CA MET A 82 -15.33 -1.72 21.12
C MET A 82 -14.47 -1.17 22.26
N LYS A 83 -13.83 -2.08 23.00
CA LYS A 83 -12.95 -1.73 24.14
C LYS A 83 -11.47 -1.77 23.79
N LYS A 84 -11.10 -2.42 22.70
CA LYS A 84 -9.73 -2.66 22.24
C LYS A 84 -9.71 -2.72 20.72
N TRP A 85 -8.54 -2.48 20.13
CA TRP A 85 -8.25 -2.68 18.72
C TRP A 85 -6.99 -3.53 18.57
N GLY A 86 -6.83 -4.15 17.39
CA GLY A 86 -5.63 -4.90 17.02
C GLY A 86 -4.60 -3.99 16.34
N ASN A 87 -3.70 -4.61 15.59
CA ASN A 87 -2.73 -3.88 14.77
C ASN A 87 -3.46 -2.96 13.78
N LEU A 88 -2.83 -1.82 13.49
CA LEU A 88 -3.33 -0.82 12.58
C LEU A 88 -2.54 -0.88 11.28
N THR A 89 -3.20 -1.00 10.15
CA THR A 89 -2.56 -0.84 8.84
C THR A 89 -2.72 0.60 8.39
N VAL A 90 -1.61 1.31 8.24
CA VAL A 90 -1.57 2.68 7.72
C VAL A 90 -1.28 2.61 6.23
N TYR A 91 -2.17 3.19 5.42
CA TYR A 91 -1.95 3.35 3.98
C TYR A 91 -1.52 4.78 3.67
N ILE A 92 -0.43 4.92 2.93
CA ILE A 92 0.15 6.19 2.52
C ILE A 92 -0.13 6.40 1.04
N GLY A 93 -0.88 7.45 0.73
CA GLY A 93 -1.26 7.79 -0.64
C GLY A 93 -2.12 6.73 -1.33
N ARG A 94 -2.66 7.09 -2.50
CA ARG A 94 -3.33 6.15 -3.38
C ARG A 94 -3.32 6.63 -4.82
N VAL A 95 -3.23 5.71 -5.76
CA VAL A 95 -3.29 5.99 -7.20
C VAL A 95 -4.20 4.99 -7.88
N LYS A 96 -4.78 5.36 -9.03
CA LYS A 96 -5.52 4.41 -9.87
C LYS A 96 -4.52 3.47 -10.54
N ARG A 97 -4.72 2.15 -10.44
CA ARG A 97 -3.83 1.17 -11.08
C ARG A 97 -3.73 1.41 -12.59
N GLU A 98 -4.85 1.74 -13.23
CA GLU A 98 -4.88 2.05 -14.66
C GLU A 98 -3.98 3.22 -15.05
N LYS A 99 -3.86 4.25 -14.20
CA LYS A 99 -2.96 5.37 -14.47
C LYS A 99 -1.49 4.97 -14.43
N CYS A 100 -1.13 4.01 -13.57
CA CYS A 100 0.21 3.45 -13.58
C CYS A 100 0.48 2.68 -14.88
N ILE A 101 -0.50 1.90 -15.35
CA ILE A 101 -0.35 1.12 -16.58
C ILE A 101 -0.23 2.03 -17.81
N GLU A 102 -1.07 3.07 -17.91
CA GLU A 102 -0.95 4.10 -18.95
C GLU A 102 0.45 4.73 -18.95
N CYS A 103 1.01 5.04 -17.77
CA CYS A 103 2.37 5.57 -17.66
C CYS A 103 3.43 4.58 -18.15
N ILE A 104 3.36 3.30 -17.79
CA ILE A 104 4.32 2.29 -18.26
C ILE A 104 4.27 2.19 -19.79
N SER A 105 3.06 2.12 -20.36
CA SER A 105 2.86 2.04 -21.81
C SER A 105 3.49 3.22 -22.56
N ASN A 106 3.28 4.43 -22.03
CA ASN A 106 3.83 5.65 -22.60
C ASN A 106 5.36 5.70 -22.52
N ILE A 107 5.97 5.28 -21.40
CA ILE A 107 7.43 5.29 -21.23
C ILE A 107 8.09 4.29 -22.19
N LEU A 108 7.52 3.09 -22.31
CA LEU A 108 8.05 2.01 -23.16
C LEU A 108 7.71 2.17 -24.65
N SER A 109 7.00 3.24 -25.03
CA SER A 109 6.60 3.51 -26.43
C SER A 109 5.88 2.33 -27.08
N LEU A 110 5.04 1.63 -26.32
CA LEU A 110 4.28 0.49 -26.86
C LEU A 110 3.29 0.97 -27.93
N PRO A 111 3.07 0.19 -29.01
CA PRO A 111 2.10 0.54 -30.05
C PRO A 111 0.72 0.83 -29.45
N SER A 112 -0.03 1.78 -30.02
CA SER A 112 -1.37 2.18 -29.54
C SER A 112 -2.39 1.03 -29.46
N GLU A 113 -2.12 -0.12 -30.07
CA GLU A 113 -2.92 -1.34 -29.88
C GLU A 113 -2.83 -1.91 -28.45
N ALA A 114 -1.83 -1.53 -27.66
CA ALA A 114 -1.77 -1.77 -26.22
C ALA A 114 -2.81 -0.94 -25.43
N ASP A 115 -3.42 0.07 -26.05
CA ASP A 115 -4.54 0.85 -25.50
C ASP A 115 -5.91 0.22 -25.84
N ASN A 116 -5.94 -0.80 -26.72
CA ASN A 116 -7.13 -1.62 -27.02
C ASN A 116 -7.37 -2.72 -25.96
N ARG A 117 -6.76 -2.63 -24.78
CA ARG A 117 -7.04 -3.55 -23.67
C ARG A 117 -8.52 -3.41 -23.29
N VAL A 118 -9.26 -4.50 -23.46
CA VAL A 118 -10.68 -4.59 -23.08
C VAL A 118 -10.84 -4.46 -21.56
N GLU A 119 -9.85 -4.91 -20.80
CA GLU A 119 -9.83 -4.82 -19.34
C GLU A 119 -9.18 -3.52 -18.86
N LYS A 120 -9.99 -2.60 -18.37
CA LYS A 120 -9.54 -1.40 -17.64
C LYS A 120 -9.78 -1.59 -16.15
N SER A 121 -8.76 -1.36 -15.34
CA SER A 121 -8.91 -1.46 -13.89
C SER A 121 -9.49 -0.17 -13.31
N SER A 122 -10.60 -0.26 -12.58
CA SER A 122 -11.11 0.86 -11.78
C SER A 122 -10.45 0.95 -10.39
N GLU A 123 -9.59 -0.01 -10.08
CA GLU A 123 -9.02 -0.18 -8.76
C GLU A 123 -7.98 0.88 -8.44
N ARG A 124 -7.79 1.08 -7.14
CA ARG A 124 -6.71 1.90 -6.60
C ARG A 124 -5.73 1.03 -5.86
N ILE A 125 -4.49 1.45 -5.82
CA ILE A 125 -3.41 0.85 -5.04
C ILE A 125 -2.83 1.89 -4.08
N ALA A 126 -2.33 1.45 -2.93
CA ALA A 126 -1.61 2.31 -1.99
C ALA A 126 -0.20 2.60 -2.53
N TRP A 127 0.38 3.74 -2.16
CA TRP A 127 1.79 4.00 -2.52
C TRP A 127 2.73 3.22 -1.64
N ALA A 128 2.44 3.24 -0.34
CA ALA A 128 3.07 2.40 0.65
C ALA A 128 2.06 2.04 1.74
N SER A 129 2.36 1.00 2.50
CA SER A 129 1.66 0.67 3.73
C SER A 129 2.63 0.27 4.82
N LEU A 130 2.22 0.43 6.07
CA LEU A 130 2.97 -0.04 7.23
C LEU A 130 2.01 -0.49 8.33
N GLN A 131 2.50 -1.25 9.30
CA GLN A 131 1.71 -1.66 10.45
C GLN A 131 2.22 -1.04 11.75
N LEU A 132 1.25 -0.70 12.60
CA LEU A 132 1.48 -0.27 13.98
C LEU A 132 0.85 -1.29 14.94
N SER A 133 1.48 -1.50 16.09
CA SER A 133 0.89 -2.22 17.21
C SER A 133 -0.29 -1.43 17.79
N PRO A 134 -1.15 -2.03 18.63
CA PRO A 134 -2.25 -1.32 19.28
C PRO A 134 -1.79 -0.10 20.10
N GLU A 135 -0.56 -0.12 20.59
CA GLU A 135 0.11 0.95 21.34
C GLU A 135 0.73 2.02 20.44
N GLY A 136 0.60 1.91 19.12
CA GLY A 136 1.11 2.87 18.14
C GLY A 136 2.60 2.70 17.81
N LYS A 137 3.22 1.58 18.20
CA LYS A 137 4.62 1.28 17.84
C LYS A 137 4.69 0.70 16.44
N TYR A 138 5.64 1.17 15.64
CA TYR A 138 5.91 0.58 14.34
C TYR A 138 6.29 -0.91 14.47
N ILE A 139 5.71 -1.75 13.62
CA ILE A 139 6.05 -3.17 13.50
C ILE A 139 7.17 -3.29 12.47
N GLU A 140 8.32 -3.78 12.91
CA GLU A 140 9.51 -3.95 12.08
C GLU A 140 9.23 -4.86 10.87
N HIS A 141 9.80 -4.52 9.73
CA HIS A 141 9.61 -5.16 8.42
C HIS A 141 8.16 -5.18 7.91
N SER A 142 7.28 -4.32 8.45
CA SER A 142 5.90 -4.20 7.96
C SER A 142 5.72 -3.15 6.87
N LEU A 143 6.76 -2.37 6.56
CA LEU A 143 6.75 -1.41 5.47
C LEU A 143 6.67 -2.16 4.14
N SER A 144 5.67 -1.82 3.33
CA SER A 144 5.49 -2.34 1.98
C SER A 144 5.37 -1.17 1.03
N LEU A 145 6.27 -1.08 0.05
CA LEU A 145 6.22 -0.10 -1.04
C LEU A 145 5.48 -0.69 -2.24
N SER A 146 4.70 0.10 -2.97
CA SER A 146 4.07 -0.36 -4.21
C SER A 146 5.13 -0.75 -5.23
N THR A 147 5.19 -2.04 -5.59
CA THR A 147 6.09 -2.56 -6.62
C THR A 147 5.82 -1.91 -7.97
N ILE A 148 4.56 -1.62 -8.30
CA ILE A 148 4.17 -0.91 -9.52
C ILE A 148 4.72 0.53 -9.56
N LEU A 149 4.64 1.26 -8.45
CA LEU A 149 5.15 2.63 -8.41
C LEU A 149 6.68 2.68 -8.37
N TRP A 150 7.31 1.74 -7.68
CA TRP A 150 8.76 1.58 -7.68
C TRP A 150 9.26 1.25 -9.10
N ALA A 151 8.66 0.26 -9.75
CA ALA A 151 8.94 -0.09 -11.14
C ALA A 151 8.83 1.11 -12.08
N LEU A 152 7.78 1.94 -11.91
CA LEU A 152 7.61 3.16 -12.68
C LEU A 152 8.72 4.19 -12.49
N ASP A 153 9.36 4.21 -11.33
CA ASP A 153 10.51 5.09 -11.07
C ASP A 153 11.77 4.53 -11.76
N GLU A 154 12.00 3.22 -11.63
CA GLU A 154 13.16 2.55 -12.25
C GLU A 154 13.14 2.62 -13.78
N ILE A 155 11.99 2.36 -14.41
CA ILE A 155 11.86 2.38 -15.89
C ILE A 155 12.12 3.80 -16.44
N LYS A 156 11.76 4.86 -15.71
CA LYS A 156 12.04 6.24 -16.13
C LYS A 156 13.53 6.53 -16.18
N VAL A 157 14.32 5.90 -15.31
CA VAL A 157 15.76 6.08 -15.23
C VAL A 157 16.48 5.23 -16.29
N SER A 158 16.09 3.96 -16.46
CA SER A 158 16.80 3.00 -17.31
C SER A 158 16.43 3.04 -18.80
N LYS A 159 15.18 3.38 -19.16
CA LYS A 159 14.63 3.28 -20.55
C LYS A 159 14.78 1.88 -21.20
N GLU A 160 15.10 0.84 -20.43
CA GLU A 160 15.33 -0.52 -20.92
C GLU A 160 14.08 -1.41 -20.75
N LYS A 161 14.17 -2.69 -21.11
CA LYS A 161 13.04 -3.62 -20.98
C LYS A 161 12.67 -3.79 -19.51
N LEU A 162 11.36 -3.89 -19.26
CA LEU A 162 10.80 -4.06 -17.92
C LEU A 162 11.47 -5.20 -17.13
N SER A 163 11.71 -6.36 -17.75
CA SER A 163 12.33 -7.52 -17.09
C SER A 163 13.78 -7.30 -16.65
N GLU A 164 14.50 -6.41 -17.33
CA GLU A 164 15.90 -6.07 -17.03
C GLU A 164 15.98 -5.00 -15.93
N ALA A 165 14.92 -4.18 -15.79
CA ALA A 165 14.80 -3.11 -14.79
C ALA A 165 14.12 -3.54 -13.48
N LEU A 166 13.48 -4.73 -13.44
CA LEU A 166 12.79 -5.22 -12.25
C LEU A 166 13.66 -6.24 -11.51
N ASP A 167 14.47 -5.75 -10.58
CA ASP A 167 15.26 -6.60 -9.69
C ASP A 167 14.66 -6.65 -8.28
N ASN A 168 14.42 -7.87 -7.79
CA ASN A 168 13.81 -8.08 -6.47
C ASN A 168 14.75 -7.71 -5.31
N GLN A 169 16.06 -7.85 -5.49
CA GLN A 169 17.05 -7.39 -4.52
C GLN A 169 17.07 -5.87 -4.46
N GLU A 170 17.05 -5.19 -5.60
CA GLU A 170 16.99 -3.72 -5.64
C GLU A 170 15.70 -3.18 -4.98
N TYR A 171 14.55 -3.79 -5.28
CA TYR A 171 13.30 -3.46 -4.59
C TYR A 171 13.39 -3.67 -3.08
N THR A 172 13.93 -4.82 -2.64
CA THR A 172 14.10 -5.12 -1.22
C THR A 172 15.01 -4.09 -0.54
N LEU A 173 16.14 -3.75 -1.17
CA LEU A 173 17.06 -2.72 -0.70
C LEU A 173 16.40 -1.34 -0.64
N ALA A 174 15.54 -1.00 -1.60
CA ALA A 174 14.79 0.25 -1.60
C ALA A 174 13.81 0.32 -0.41
N VAL A 175 13.11 -0.77 -0.12
CA VAL A 175 12.21 -0.88 1.05
C VAL A 175 13.01 -0.78 2.35
N GLU A 176 14.10 -1.52 2.50
CA GLU A 176 14.96 -1.50 3.69
C GLU A 176 15.59 -0.12 3.91
N THR A 177 16.08 0.52 2.85
CA THR A 177 16.63 1.88 2.91
C THR A 177 15.59 2.87 3.39
N LEU A 178 14.36 2.78 2.87
CA LEU A 178 13.25 3.63 3.26
C LEU A 178 12.85 3.38 4.72
N GLU A 179 12.78 2.12 5.12
CA GLU A 179 12.44 1.71 6.47
C GLU A 179 13.46 2.21 7.47
N ASN A 180 14.75 1.97 7.23
CA ASN A 180 15.84 2.45 8.08
C ASN A 180 15.86 3.98 8.15
N ARG A 181 15.62 4.68 7.04
CA ARG A 181 15.55 6.15 7.04
C ARG A 181 14.49 6.67 8.00
N PHE A 182 13.34 6.01 8.11
CA PHE A 182 12.23 6.49 8.91
C PHE A 182 12.16 5.88 10.31
N PHE A 183 12.58 4.62 10.52
CA PHE A 183 12.29 3.84 11.72
C PHE A 183 13.53 3.31 12.44
N ASP A 184 14.74 3.55 11.91
CA ASP A 184 15.97 3.15 12.57
C ASP A 184 16.11 3.83 13.94
N LYS A 185 16.26 3.00 14.97
CA LYS A 185 16.23 3.40 16.38
C LYS A 185 17.56 4.03 16.80
N GLU A 186 18.67 3.64 16.19
CA GLU A 186 20.01 4.12 16.55
C GLU A 186 20.18 5.61 16.18
N LYS A 187 19.72 6.00 14.98
CA LYS A 187 19.74 7.41 14.54
C LYS A 187 18.82 8.33 15.36
N ARG A 188 17.74 7.80 15.94
CA ARG A 188 16.83 8.60 16.79
C ARG A 188 17.40 8.84 18.18
N ALA A 189 18.15 7.88 18.73
CA ALA A 189 18.82 8.01 20.03
C ALA A 189 19.97 9.02 19.99
N GLU A 190 20.74 9.08 18.90
CA GLU A 190 21.82 10.07 18.72
C GLU A 190 21.26 11.50 18.69
N VAL A 191 20.19 11.74 17.93
CA VAL A 191 19.54 13.07 17.82
C VAL A 191 18.88 13.54 19.12
N GLU A 192 18.46 12.62 19.99
CA GLU A 192 17.94 12.94 21.34
C GLU A 192 19.06 13.15 22.37
N SER A 193 20.22 12.48 22.20
CA SER A 193 21.38 12.66 23.07
C SER A 193 22.15 13.97 22.83
N GLU A 194 22.11 14.51 21.61
CA GLU A 194 22.73 15.80 21.25
C GLU A 194 21.88 17.03 21.66
N LYS A 195 20.66 16.81 22.16
CA LYS A 195 19.75 17.87 22.61
C LYS A 195 19.67 18.01 24.14
N ASN A 196 20.45 17.23 24.89
CA ASN A 196 20.54 17.30 26.35
C ASN A 196 21.88 17.89 26.81
#